data_AF-A0A8D8DVQ7-F1
#
_entry.id   AF-A0A8D8DVQ7-F1
#
_cell.length_a   1.000
_cell.length_b   1.000
_cell.length_c   1.000
_cell.angle_alpha   90.00
_cell.angle_beta   90.00
_cell.angle_gamma   90.00
#
_symmetry.space_group_name_H-M   'P 1'
#
loop_
_entity.id
_entity.type
_entity.pdbx_description
1 polymer ?
#
loop_
_entity_poly.entity_id
_entity_poly.type
_entity_poly.pdbx_seq_one_letter_code
_entity_poly.pdbx_strand_id
1 'polypeptide(L)'
;QSFMMNLFSGQLQTTQLFPYPDVLSEDQREYLQAFIDPVNRFFTDVNDSKRNDEASHVDERTMDAMWELGVMGYGTPVEYGGLGLTNVQAARLNDITGGFDLALSIHA
;
A
#
# COMPACT_ATOMS: atom_id res chain seq x y z
N GLN A 1 16.87 -11.55 15.48
CA GLN A 1 16.69 -13.02 15.46
C GLN A 1 15.22 -13.32 15.21
N SER A 2 14.89 -14.37 14.46
CA SER A 2 13.50 -14.69 14.08
C SER A 2 12.74 -15.42 15.20
N PHE A 3 11.52 -15.00 15.52
CA PHE A 3 10.66 -15.74 16.47
C PHE A 3 10.40 -17.17 15.99
N MET A 4 9.92 -17.32 14.75
CA MET A 4 9.48 -18.61 14.24
C MET A 4 10.64 -19.60 14.12
N MET A 5 11.82 -19.16 13.63
CA MET A 5 12.98 -20.03 13.52
C MET A 5 13.45 -20.58 14.88
N ASN A 6 13.48 -19.72 15.90
CA ASN A 6 13.97 -20.10 17.23
C ASN A 6 12.97 -20.99 17.98
N LEU A 7 11.67 -20.83 17.70
CA LEU A 7 10.62 -21.66 18.27
C LEU A 7 10.83 -23.15 17.96
N PHE A 8 11.27 -23.50 16.73
CA PHE A 8 11.61 -24.89 16.36
C PHE A 8 12.77 -25.48 17.18
N SER A 9 13.62 -24.64 17.75
CA SER A 9 14.73 -25.04 18.63
C SER A 9 14.38 -24.96 20.13
N GLY A 10 13.11 -24.74 20.48
CA GLY A 10 12.66 -24.57 21.87
C GLY A 10 13.09 -23.24 22.49
N GLN A 11 13.60 -22.29 21.70
CA GLN A 11 14.01 -20.97 22.16
C GLN A 11 12.92 -19.94 21.90
N LEU A 12 12.51 -19.23 22.95
CA LEU A 12 11.50 -18.17 22.84
C LEU A 12 12.18 -16.81 22.56
N GLN A 13 12.20 -16.38 21.30
CA GLN A 13 12.77 -15.10 20.87
C GLN A 13 11.67 -14.11 20.46
N THR A 14 11.27 -13.22 21.37
CA THR A 14 10.07 -12.36 21.22
C THR A 14 10.34 -10.95 20.69
N THR A 15 11.59 -10.59 20.46
CA THR A 15 12.03 -9.20 20.15
C THR A 15 11.38 -8.58 18.91
N GLN A 16 10.91 -9.38 17.95
CA GLN A 16 10.20 -8.90 16.75
C GLN A 16 8.68 -8.77 16.92
N LEU A 17 8.13 -9.24 18.05
CA LEU A 17 6.68 -9.36 18.26
C LEU A 17 6.16 -8.53 19.44
N PHE A 18 6.95 -8.41 20.52
CA PHE A 18 6.48 -7.85 21.79
C PHE A 18 7.36 -6.68 22.27
N PRO A 19 6.78 -5.50 22.55
CA PRO A 19 5.40 -5.11 22.21
C PRO A 19 5.16 -5.11 20.68
N TYR A 20 3.89 -5.01 20.26
CA TYR A 20 3.59 -4.91 18.82
C TYR A 20 4.39 -3.73 18.23
N PRO A 21 5.10 -3.92 17.12
CA PRO A 21 5.96 -2.88 16.58
C PRO A 21 5.18 -1.62 16.18
N ASP A 22 5.56 -0.47 16.73
CA ASP A 22 5.20 0.85 16.20
C ASP A 22 6.47 1.47 15.62
N VAL A 23 6.54 1.50 14.28
CA VAL A 23 7.77 1.79 13.54
C VAL A 23 7.73 3.13 12.80
N LEU A 24 6.56 3.77 12.76
CA LEU A 24 6.39 5.03 12.05
C LEU A 24 6.69 6.21 12.96
N SER A 25 7.52 7.14 12.49
CA SER A 25 7.62 8.47 13.07
C SER A 25 6.32 9.26 12.87
N GLU A 26 6.18 10.38 13.58
CA GLU A 26 5.06 11.31 13.41
C GLU A 26 5.02 11.86 11.98
N ASP A 27 6.16 12.33 11.46
CA ASP A 27 6.29 12.81 10.07
C ASP A 27 5.89 11.73 9.04
N GLN A 28 6.27 10.47 9.26
CA GLN A 28 5.89 9.36 8.38
C GLN A 28 4.39 9.10 8.42
N ARG A 29 3.77 9.20 9.61
CA ARG A 29 2.32 9.02 9.77
C ARG A 29 1.56 10.18 9.11
N GLU A 30 2.02 11.42 9.27
CA GLU A 30 1.44 12.60 8.63
C GLU A 30 1.57 12.53 7.10
N TYR A 31 2.77 12.16 6.60
CA TYR A 31 3.00 11.99 5.17
C TYR A 31 2.07 10.93 4.57
N LEU A 32 1.90 9.77 5.23
CA LEU A 32 0.93 8.76 4.82
C LEU A 32 -0.50 9.29 4.80
N GLN A 33 -0.89 10.05 5.82
CA GLN A 33 -2.25 10.58 5.95
C GLN A 33 -2.65 11.48 4.78
N ALA A 34 -1.69 12.20 4.18
CA ALA A 34 -1.92 13.04 3.00
C ALA A 34 -2.40 12.24 1.76
N PHE A 35 -2.09 10.95 1.67
CA PHE A 35 -2.48 10.09 0.54
C PHE A 35 -3.79 9.35 0.75
N ILE A 36 -4.24 9.17 2.00
CA ILE A 36 -5.41 8.34 2.30
C ILE A 36 -6.67 8.87 1.60
N ASP A 37 -6.96 10.16 1.74
CA ASP A 37 -8.18 10.75 1.16
C ASP A 37 -8.13 10.77 -0.38
N PRO A 38 -7.03 11.21 -1.03
CA PRO A 38 -6.89 11.11 -2.49
C PRO A 38 -7.05 9.69 -3.05
N VAL A 39 -6.44 8.69 -2.41
CA VAL A 39 -6.55 7.28 -2.85
C VAL A 39 -7.98 6.78 -2.71
N ASN A 40 -8.65 7.05 -1.59
CA ASN A 40 -10.06 6.69 -1.45
C ASN A 40 -10.93 7.36 -2.53
N ARG A 41 -10.73 8.65 -2.78
CA ARG A 41 -11.50 9.37 -3.82
C ARG A 41 -11.25 8.84 -5.22
N PHE A 42 -10.03 8.45 -5.55
CA PHE A 42 -9.75 7.78 -6.83
C PHE A 42 -10.62 6.54 -7.00
N PHE A 43 -10.69 5.68 -5.97
CA PHE A 43 -11.50 4.47 -6.04
C PHE A 43 -13.01 4.71 -6.01
N THR A 44 -13.49 5.79 -5.40
CA THR A 44 -14.93 6.10 -5.37
C THR A 44 -15.42 6.89 -6.57
N ASP A 45 -14.58 7.77 -7.12
CA ASP A 45 -15.00 8.78 -8.09
C ASP A 45 -14.49 8.49 -9.51
N VAL A 46 -13.42 7.70 -9.64
CA VAL A 46 -12.76 7.41 -10.93
C VAL A 46 -12.84 5.93 -11.27
N ASN A 47 -12.41 5.03 -10.37
CA ASN A 47 -12.43 3.61 -10.63
C ASN A 47 -13.85 3.04 -10.65
N ASP A 48 -14.07 2.06 -11.53
CA ASP A 48 -15.28 1.24 -11.55
C ASP A 48 -14.86 -0.23 -11.72
N SER A 49 -14.73 -0.94 -10.60
CA SER A 49 -14.25 -2.32 -10.58
C SER A 49 -15.15 -3.27 -11.38
N LYS A 50 -16.46 -3.05 -11.34
CA LYS A 50 -17.42 -3.84 -12.12
C LYS A 50 -17.19 -3.64 -13.62
N ARG A 51 -16.97 -2.40 -14.05
CA ARG A 51 -16.65 -2.11 -15.45
C ARG A 51 -15.32 -2.72 -15.87
N ASN A 52 -14.30 -2.67 -15.02
CA ASN A 52 -13.00 -3.30 -15.29
C ASN A 52 -13.16 -4.81 -15.53
N ASP A 53 -13.94 -5.48 -14.69
CA ASP A 53 -14.25 -6.91 -14.82
C ASP A 53 -15.01 -7.21 -16.11
N GLU A 54 -16.09 -6.47 -16.38
CA GLU A 54 -16.91 -6.65 -17.59
C GLU A 54 -16.13 -6.40 -18.88
N ALA A 55 -15.23 -5.41 -18.87
CA ALA A 55 -14.38 -5.06 -20.01
C ALA A 55 -13.11 -5.92 -20.11
N SER A 56 -12.78 -6.68 -19.05
CA SER A 56 -11.54 -7.45 -18.91
C SER A 56 -10.26 -6.61 -19.10
N HIS A 57 -10.35 -5.30 -18.88
CA HIS A 57 -9.22 -4.36 -18.87
C HIS A 57 -9.61 -3.10 -18.10
N VAL A 58 -8.60 -2.40 -17.58
CA VAL A 58 -8.75 -1.07 -16.99
C VAL A 58 -8.60 -0.04 -18.11
N ASP A 59 -9.49 0.93 -18.17
CA ASP A 59 -9.43 1.96 -19.21
C ASP A 59 -8.28 2.95 -18.97
N GLU A 60 -7.78 3.55 -20.06
CA GLU A 60 -6.61 4.43 -20.06
C GLU A 60 -6.77 5.62 -19.09
N ARG A 61 -7.97 6.21 -18.99
CA ARG A 61 -8.22 7.32 -18.07
C ARG A 61 -8.05 6.90 -16.61
N THR A 62 -8.50 5.70 -16.24
CA THR A 62 -8.34 5.17 -14.88
C THR A 62 -6.87 4.89 -14.59
N MET A 63 -6.14 4.32 -15.55
CA MET A 63 -4.69 4.09 -15.42
C MET A 63 -3.88 5.39 -15.30
N ASP A 64 -4.19 6.40 -16.11
CA ASP A 64 -3.54 7.71 -16.07
C ASP A 64 -3.82 8.41 -14.74
N ALA A 65 -5.07 8.38 -14.25
CA ALA A 65 -5.41 8.97 -12.96
C ALA A 65 -4.67 8.27 -11.79
N MET A 66 -4.47 6.95 -11.89
CA MET A 66 -3.69 6.19 -10.90
C MET A 66 -2.19 6.50 -10.98
N TRP A 67 -1.65 6.73 -12.19
CA TRP A 67 -0.28 7.18 -12.40
C TRP A 67 -0.03 8.57 -11.81
N GLU A 68 -0.90 9.54 -12.09
CA GLU A 68 -0.82 10.91 -11.56
C GLU A 68 -0.92 10.97 -10.04
N LEU A 69 -1.56 9.98 -9.42
CA LEU A 69 -1.62 9.84 -7.96
C LEU A 69 -0.29 9.35 -7.34
N GLY A 70 0.68 8.91 -8.16
CA GLY A 70 1.99 8.40 -7.72
C GLY A 70 1.94 7.00 -7.09
N VAL A 71 0.76 6.39 -7.12
CA VAL A 71 0.39 5.18 -6.41
C VAL A 71 1.10 3.94 -6.96
N MET A 72 1.45 3.92 -8.25
CA MET A 72 2.23 2.83 -8.87
C MET A 72 3.72 2.80 -8.46
N GLY A 73 4.14 3.73 -7.61
CA GLY A 73 5.54 3.93 -7.21
C GLY A 73 5.73 4.00 -5.69
N TYR A 74 4.89 3.30 -4.91
CA TYR A 74 4.84 3.42 -3.44
C TYR A 74 6.22 3.37 -2.76
N GLY A 75 6.98 2.31 -3.03
CA GLY A 75 8.27 2.06 -2.37
C GLY A 75 9.48 2.67 -3.09
N THR A 76 9.29 3.24 -4.28
CA THR A 76 10.39 3.83 -5.03
C THR A 76 10.88 5.11 -4.32
N PRO A 77 12.19 5.27 -4.09
CA PRO A 77 12.72 6.46 -3.45
C PRO A 77 12.35 7.75 -4.18
N VAL A 78 12.21 8.85 -3.42
CA VAL A 78 11.76 10.15 -3.94
C VAL A 78 12.73 10.70 -4.99
N GLU A 79 14.03 10.46 -4.85
CA GLU A 79 15.05 10.87 -5.81
C GLU A 79 14.89 10.22 -7.21
N TYR A 80 14.11 9.14 -7.30
CA TYR A 80 13.75 8.49 -8.57
C TYR A 80 12.30 8.76 -8.99
N GLY A 81 11.60 9.68 -8.33
CA GLY A 81 10.23 10.08 -8.65
C GLY A 81 9.14 9.21 -8.03
N GLY A 82 9.47 8.36 -7.04
CA GLY A 82 8.48 7.60 -6.28
C GLY A 82 8.00 8.31 -5.02
N LEU A 83 7.15 7.63 -4.24
CA LEU A 83 6.60 8.17 -2.99
C LEU A 83 7.50 7.96 -1.78
N GLY A 84 8.48 7.06 -1.85
CA GLY A 84 9.42 6.78 -0.76
C GLY A 84 8.78 6.17 0.49
N LEU A 85 7.65 5.47 0.33
CA LEU A 85 6.91 4.90 1.46
C LEU A 85 7.66 3.71 2.06
N THR A 86 7.64 3.63 3.39
CA THR A 86 8.06 2.43 4.12
C THR A 86 7.09 1.27 3.87
N ASN A 87 7.51 0.04 4.16
CA ASN A 87 6.65 -1.14 4.02
C ASN A 87 5.32 -1.02 4.78
N VAL A 88 5.30 -0.38 5.95
CA VAL A 88 4.07 -0.20 6.74
C VAL A 88 3.14 0.84 6.10
N GLN A 89 3.69 1.92 5.55
CA GLN A 89 2.90 2.92 4.84
C GLN A 89 2.34 2.36 3.52
N ALA A 90 3.16 1.64 2.74
CA ALA A 90 2.73 0.98 1.51
C ALA A 90 1.65 -0.08 1.80
N ALA A 91 1.81 -0.88 2.85
CA ALA A 91 0.79 -1.85 3.28
C ALA A 91 -0.55 -1.18 3.58
N ARG A 92 -0.55 0.03 4.17
CA ARG A 92 -1.79 0.76 4.44
C ARG A 92 -2.47 1.25 3.16
N LEU A 93 -1.73 1.69 2.14
CA LEU A 93 -2.33 2.06 0.86
C LEU A 93 -2.83 0.84 0.08
N ASN A 94 -2.09 -0.27 0.11
CA ASN A 94 -2.50 -1.53 -0.52
C ASN A 94 -3.75 -2.14 0.12
N ASP A 95 -3.93 -1.97 1.44
CA ASP A 95 -5.14 -2.36 2.15
C ASP A 95 -6.37 -1.59 1.62
N ILE A 96 -6.21 -0.29 1.33
CA ILE A 96 -7.26 0.51 0.70
C ILE A 96 -7.54 0.01 -0.72
N THR A 97 -6.51 -0.11 -1.57
CA THR A 97 -6.68 -0.50 -2.98
C THR A 97 -7.32 -1.89 -3.11
N GLY A 98 -6.85 -2.86 -2.31
CA GLY A 98 -7.38 -4.22 -2.31
C GLY A 98 -8.81 -4.32 -1.75
N GLY A 99 -9.24 -3.35 -0.94
CA GLY A 99 -10.61 -3.24 -0.46
C GLY A 99 -11.61 -2.81 -1.54
N PHE A 100 -11.16 -2.11 -2.59
CA PHE A 100 -12.01 -1.62 -3.68
C PHE A 100 -11.93 -2.48 -4.94
N ASP A 101 -10.72 -2.83 -5.38
CA ASP A 101 -10.48 -3.55 -6.63
C ASP A 101 -9.16 -4.33 -6.57
N LEU A 102 -9.28 -5.65 -6.32
CA LEU A 102 -8.15 -6.56 -6.25
C LEU A 102 -7.40 -6.65 -7.59
N ALA A 103 -8.10 -6.59 -8.71
CA ALA A 103 -7.47 -6.72 -10.03
C ALA A 103 -6.63 -5.47 -10.33
N LEU A 104 -7.19 -4.28 -10.09
CA LEU A 104 -6.46 -3.03 -10.26
C LEU A 104 -5.25 -2.93 -9.31
N SER A 105 -5.36 -3.46 -8.09
CA SER A 105 -4.25 -3.44 -7.12
C SER A 105 -2.99 -4.18 -7.56
N ILE A 106 -3.07 -5.07 -8.56
CA ILE A 106 -1.90 -5.75 -9.13
C ILE A 106 -1.02 -4.78 -9.93
N HIS A 107 -1.60 -3.66 -10.39
CA HIS A 107 -0.89 -2.59 -11.08
C HIS A 107 -0.28 -1.55 -10.14
N ALA A 108 -0.52 -1.65 -8.83
CA ALA A 108 -0.08 -0.71 -7.81
C ALA A 108 1.30 -1.06 -7.24
#